data_AF-Q31K42-F1
#
_entry.id   AF-Q31K42-F1
#
_cell.length_a   1.000
_cell.length_b   1.000
_cell.length_c   1.000
_cell.angle_alpha   90.00
_cell.angle_beta   90.00
_cell.angle_gamma   90.00
#
_symmetry.space_group_name_H-M   'P 1'
#
loop_
_entity.id
_entity.type
_entity.pdbx_description
1 polymer ?
#
loop_
_entity_poly.entity_id
_entity_poly.type
_entity_poly.pdbx_seq_one_letter_code
_entity_poly.pdbx_strand_id
1 'polypeptide(L)'
;MSEQETPQFLHPLAAAEPTEEAGVYLCNAFAVAEELVNEAVFGEDWEANLRVVKLLQDAGLPGEHITEMFDDCRDGCRHACLRIIEYVADALLDEAGDEDIAAQAD
;
A
#
# COMPACT_ATOMS: atom_id res chain seq x y z
N MET A 1 26.13 1.09 34.64
CA MET A 1 26.21 1.36 33.20
C MET A 1 24.77 1.50 32.73
N SER A 2 24.37 2.70 32.30
CA SER A 2 23.03 2.89 31.75
C SER A 2 22.97 2.18 30.41
N GLU A 3 22.05 1.24 30.28
CA GLU A 3 21.74 0.59 29.01
C GLU A 3 21.33 1.71 28.04
N GLN A 4 22.11 1.92 26.98
CA GLN A 4 21.69 2.79 25.90
C GLN A 4 20.53 2.06 25.22
N GLU A 5 19.30 2.46 25.57
CA GLU A 5 18.11 2.11 24.81
C GLU A 5 18.37 2.54 23.36
N THR A 6 18.63 1.57 22.50
CA THR A 6 18.70 1.80 21.06
C THR A 6 17.36 2.37 20.66
N PRO A 7 17.27 3.60 20.12
CA PRO A 7 16.01 4.10 19.59
C PRO A 7 15.61 3.14 18.47
N GLN A 8 14.60 2.32 18.73
CA GLN A 8 13.98 1.52 17.69
C GLN A 8 13.28 2.52 16.79
N PHE A 9 13.86 2.78 15.62
CA PHE A 9 13.18 3.52 14.58
C PHE A 9 12.05 2.63 14.07
N LEU A 10 10.93 2.65 14.80
CA LEU A 10 9.66 2.18 14.28
C LEU A 10 9.31 3.12 13.14
N HIS A 11 9.37 2.63 11.91
CA HIS A 11 8.89 3.37 10.76
C HIS A 11 7.45 3.81 11.09
N PRO A 12 7.08 5.10 10.97
CA PRO A 12 5.74 5.57 11.34
C PRO A 12 4.60 4.83 10.62
N LEU A 13 4.91 4.13 9.53
CA LEU A 13 3.97 3.31 8.74
C LEU A 13 3.90 1.84 9.20
N ALA A 14 4.76 1.38 10.11
CA ALA A 14 4.82 -0.01 10.58
C ALA A 14 4.00 -0.26 11.87
N ALA A 15 3.29 0.75 12.38
CA ALA A 15 2.48 0.62 13.59
C ALA A 15 1.08 0.10 13.22
N ALA A 16 0.78 -1.13 13.63
CA ALA A 16 -0.59 -1.60 13.71
C ALA A 16 -1.25 -0.93 14.92
N GLU A 17 -2.22 -0.06 14.69
CA GLU A 17 -2.92 0.65 15.78
C GLU A 17 -4.17 -0.14 16.19
N PRO A 18 -4.31 -0.52 17.47
CA PRO A 18 -5.52 -1.20 17.93
C PRO A 18 -6.72 -0.24 17.83
N THR A 19 -7.86 -0.73 17.36
CA THR A 19 -9.11 0.05 17.39
C THR A 19 -9.82 -0.08 18.74
N GLU A 20 -10.92 0.66 18.90
CA GLU A 20 -11.82 0.52 20.05
C GLU A 20 -12.54 -0.84 20.07
N GLU A 21 -12.55 -1.56 18.95
CA GLU A 21 -13.11 -2.90 18.84
C GLU A 21 -12.06 -3.97 19.16
N ALA A 22 -12.41 -4.86 20.10
CA ALA A 22 -11.47 -5.84 20.62
C ALA A 22 -10.95 -6.79 19.53
N GLY A 23 -9.65 -6.67 19.22
CA GLY A 23 -8.96 -7.56 18.28
C GLY A 23 -8.90 -7.05 16.84
N VAL A 24 -9.39 -5.83 16.57
CA VAL A 24 -9.24 -5.17 15.27
C VAL A 24 -8.03 -4.23 15.34
N TYR A 25 -7.16 -4.31 14.33
CA TYR A 25 -5.96 -3.49 14.20
C TYR A 25 -5.98 -2.76 12.86
N LEU A 26 -5.68 -1.47 12.86
CA LEU A 26 -5.51 -0.65 11.66
C LEU A 26 -4.09 -0.81 11.15
N CYS A 27 -3.95 -1.26 9.91
CA CYS A 27 -2.69 -1.21 9.19
C CYS A 27 -2.55 0.14 8.50
N ASN A 28 -1.34 0.66 8.43
CA ASN A 28 -1.08 1.85 7.63
C ASN A 28 -1.25 1.52 6.14
N ALA A 29 -2.07 2.30 5.42
CA ALA A 29 -2.31 2.10 4.00
C ALA A 29 -1.03 2.06 3.16
N PHE A 30 0.01 2.82 3.54
CA PHE A 30 1.30 2.76 2.87
C PHE A 30 2.06 1.45 3.10
N ALA A 31 1.96 0.85 4.27
CA ALA A 31 2.62 -0.44 4.52
C ALA A 31 1.93 -1.56 3.74
N VAL A 32 0.60 -1.56 3.70
CA VAL A 32 -0.18 -2.49 2.88
C VAL A 32 0.12 -2.28 1.39
N ALA A 33 0.17 -1.02 0.95
CA ALA A 33 0.52 -0.67 -0.42
C ALA A 33 1.94 -1.10 -0.79
N GLU A 34 2.93 -0.88 0.10
CA GLU A 34 4.31 -1.29 -0.14
C GLU A 34 4.44 -2.81 -0.31
N GLU A 35 3.83 -3.59 0.57
CA GLU A 35 3.82 -5.06 0.46
C GLU A 35 3.15 -5.51 -0.84
N LEU A 36 1.96 -4.99 -1.12
CA LEU A 36 1.19 -5.34 -2.30
C LEU A 36 1.92 -4.96 -3.60
N VAL A 37 2.58 -3.80 -3.64
CA VAL A 37 3.37 -3.36 -4.80
C VAL A 37 4.63 -4.19 -4.97
N ASN A 38 5.30 -4.56 -3.88
CA ASN A 38 6.47 -5.44 -3.97
C ASN A 38 6.10 -6.80 -4.56
N GLU A 39 5.00 -7.40 -4.10
CA GLU A 39 4.49 -8.66 -4.67
C GLU A 39 4.04 -8.50 -6.13
N ALA A 40 3.38 -7.38 -6.47
CA ALA A 40 2.92 -7.12 -7.83
C ALA A 40 4.05 -6.87 -8.84
N VAL A 41 5.13 -6.20 -8.43
CA VAL A 41 6.21 -5.76 -9.33
C VAL A 41 7.34 -6.79 -9.40
N PHE A 42 7.70 -7.39 -8.26
CA PHE A 42 8.86 -8.28 -8.12
C PHE A 42 8.49 -9.73 -7.78
N GLY A 43 7.28 -9.98 -7.30
CA GLY A 43 6.78 -11.32 -7.02
C GLY A 43 6.27 -12.04 -8.27
N GLU A 44 5.89 -13.31 -8.08
CA GLU A 44 5.23 -14.13 -9.10
C GLU A 44 3.70 -14.20 -8.87
N ASP A 45 3.17 -13.37 -7.97
CA ASP A 45 1.75 -13.35 -7.63
C ASP A 45 0.93 -12.56 -8.65
N TRP A 46 0.18 -13.30 -9.47
CA TRP A 46 -0.70 -12.73 -10.48
C TRP A 46 -1.89 -11.95 -9.88
N GLU A 47 -2.36 -12.33 -8.69
CA GLU A 47 -3.50 -11.68 -8.02
C GLU A 47 -3.08 -10.30 -7.50
N ALA A 48 -1.92 -10.23 -6.85
CA ALA A 48 -1.31 -8.96 -6.44
C ALA A 48 -1.08 -8.04 -7.64
N ASN A 49 -0.52 -8.58 -8.73
CA ASN A 49 -0.31 -7.81 -9.95
C ASN A 49 -1.61 -7.24 -10.53
N LEU A 50 -2.63 -8.09 -10.70
CA LEU A 50 -3.93 -7.65 -11.21
C LEU A 50 -4.58 -6.61 -10.29
N ARG A 51 -4.46 -6.80 -8.97
CA ARG A 51 -5.01 -5.87 -7.98
C ARG A 51 -4.38 -4.49 -8.08
N VAL A 52 -3.05 -4.41 -8.13
CA VAL A 52 -2.33 -3.13 -8.27
C VAL A 52 -2.67 -2.46 -9.60
N VAL A 53 -2.66 -3.21 -10.71
CA VAL A 53 -3.01 -2.65 -12.04
C VAL A 53 -4.43 -2.07 -12.01
N LYS A 54 -5.39 -2.77 -11.39
CA LYS A 54 -6.76 -2.27 -11.27
C LYS A 54 -6.83 -0.99 -10.43
N LEU A 55 -6.20 -0.96 -9.26
CA LEU A 55 -6.18 0.24 -8.39
C LEU A 55 -5.59 1.46 -9.13
N LEU A 56 -4.52 1.26 -9.90
CA LEU A 56 -3.92 2.33 -10.70
C LEU A 56 -4.82 2.79 -11.85
N GLN A 57 -5.54 1.86 -12.50
CA GLN A 57 -6.53 2.20 -13.53
C GLN A 57 -7.71 2.98 -12.96
N ASP A 58 -8.21 2.56 -11.80
CA ASP A 58 -9.31 3.23 -11.09
C ASP A 58 -8.88 4.64 -10.63
N ALA A 59 -7.60 4.84 -10.29
CA ALA A 59 -6.98 6.15 -10.06
C ALA A 59 -6.76 6.98 -11.35
N GLY A 60 -7.13 6.45 -12.53
CA GLY A 60 -7.11 7.16 -13.81
C GLY A 60 -5.80 7.08 -14.59
N LEU A 61 -4.87 6.17 -14.23
CA LEU A 61 -3.61 6.03 -14.95
C LEU A 61 -3.81 5.25 -16.27
N PRO A 62 -3.28 5.75 -17.41
CA PRO A 62 -3.26 5.00 -18.66
C PRO A 62 -2.42 3.73 -18.56
N GLY A 63 -2.85 2.64 -19.19
CA GLY A 63 -2.14 1.35 -19.16
C GLY A 63 -0.69 1.41 -19.64
N GLU A 64 -0.38 2.24 -20.64
CA GLU A 64 1.00 2.47 -21.11
C GLU A 64 1.87 3.08 -19.99
N HIS A 65 1.34 4.03 -19.23
CA HIS A 65 2.06 4.67 -18.14
C HIS A 65 2.25 3.74 -16.95
N ILE A 66 1.25 2.90 -16.64
CA ILE A 66 1.38 1.84 -15.63
C ILE A 66 2.52 0.89 -16.00
N THR A 67 2.59 0.48 -17.28
CA THR A 67 3.65 -0.42 -17.77
C THR A 67 5.03 0.23 -17.62
N GLU A 68 5.18 1.49 -18.04
CA GLU A 68 6.42 2.27 -17.88
C GLU A 68 6.84 2.37 -16.41
N MET A 69 5.91 2.69 -15.50
CA MET A 69 6.20 2.78 -14.07
C MET A 69 6.64 1.43 -13.47
N PHE A 70 6.04 0.33 -13.91
CA PHE A 70 6.43 -1.02 -13.47
C PHE A 70 7.84 -1.36 -13.95
N ASP A 71 8.15 -1.08 -15.21
CA ASP A 71 9.48 -1.36 -15.78
C ASP A 71 10.55 -0.49 -15.11
N ASP A 72 10.29 0.82 -14.93
CA ASP A 72 11.17 1.72 -14.19
C ASP A 72 11.42 1.24 -12.76
N CYS A 73 10.38 0.77 -12.07
CA CYS A 73 10.51 0.23 -10.72
C CYS A 73 11.35 -1.05 -10.71
N ARG A 74 11.16 -1.96 -11.67
CA ARG A 74 12.00 -3.18 -11.84
C ARG A 74 13.45 -2.86 -12.14
N ASP A 75 13.71 -1.79 -12.89
CA ASP A 75 15.04 -1.28 -13.18
C ASP A 75 15.70 -0.56 -11.98
N GLY A 76 15.01 -0.48 -10.84
CA GLY A 76 15.52 0.07 -9.59
C GLY A 76 15.28 1.57 -9.42
N CYS A 77 14.38 2.17 -10.23
CA CYS A 77 13.97 3.56 -10.05
C CYS A 77 13.09 3.70 -8.80
N ARG A 78 13.71 4.10 -7.68
CA ARG A 78 13.01 4.31 -6.41
C ARG A 78 11.85 5.29 -6.49
N HIS A 79 11.96 6.31 -7.36
CA HIS A 79 10.89 7.30 -7.52
C HIS A 79 9.64 6.68 -8.15
N ALA A 80 9.80 5.82 -9.16
CA ALA A 80 8.68 5.10 -9.76
C ALA A 80 8.00 4.18 -8.75
N CYS A 81 8.79 3.40 -7.99
CA CYS A 81 8.24 2.52 -6.96
C CYS A 81 7.46 3.30 -5.89
N LEU A 82 8.01 4.39 -5.36
CA LEU A 82 7.30 5.24 -4.39
C LEU A 82 6.00 5.81 -4.96
N ARG A 83 6.01 6.22 -6.23
CA ARG A 83 4.81 6.72 -6.91
C ARG A 83 3.72 5.65 -7.03
N ILE A 84 4.09 4.41 -7.35
CA ILE A 84 3.12 3.30 -7.38
C ILE A 84 2.53 3.09 -5.98
N ILE A 85 3.37 3.05 -4.95
CA ILE A 85 2.95 2.86 -3.54
C ILE A 85 1.98 3.97 -3.12
N GLU A 86 2.27 5.23 -3.44
CA GLU A 86 1.39 6.38 -3.14
C GLU A 86 0.01 6.20 -3.77
N TYR A 87 -0.06 5.90 -5.08
CA TYR A 87 -1.35 5.70 -5.75
C TYR A 87 -2.14 4.54 -5.18
N VAL A 88 -1.46 3.43 -4.86
CA VAL A 88 -2.12 2.25 -4.27
C VAL A 88 -2.60 2.56 -2.85
N ALA A 89 -1.82 3.28 -2.05
CA ALA A 89 -2.21 3.67 -0.70
C ALA A 89 -3.46 4.58 -0.71
N ASP A 90 -3.49 5.58 -1.60
CA ASP A 90 -4.66 6.46 -1.75
C ASP A 90 -5.90 5.65 -2.18
N ALA A 91 -5.76 4.76 -3.16
CA ALA A 91 -6.88 3.94 -3.64
C ALA A 91 -7.40 2.95 -2.57
N LEU A 92 -6.53 2.41 -1.71
CA LEU A 92 -6.93 1.56 -0.58
C LEU A 92 -7.72 2.35 0.48
N LEU A 93 -7.40 3.63 0.70
CA LEU A 93 -8.17 4.49 1.61
C LEU A 93 -9.56 4.79 1.06
N ASP A 94 -9.66 5.05 -0.25
CA ASP A 94 -10.96 5.30 -0.91
C ASP A 94 -11.87 4.05 -0.81
N GLU A 95 -11.33 2.85 -1.05
CA GLU A 95 -12.09 1.61 -0.91
C GLU A 95 -12.58 1.34 0.52
N ALA A 96 -11.73 1.57 1.53
CA ALA A 96 -12.12 1.43 2.93
C ALA A 96 -13.24 2.42 3.31
N GLY A 97 -13.21 3.65 2.77
CA GLY A 97 -14.25 4.64 2.98
C GLY A 97 -15.60 4.25 2.35
N ASP A 98 -15.58 3.62 1.18
CA ASP A 98 -16.80 3.16 0.49
C ASP A 98 -17.43 1.94 1.18
N GLU A 99 -16.61 1.02 1.72
CA GLU A 99 -17.09 -0.12 2.50
C GLU A 99 -17.76 0.31 3.82
N ASP A 100 -17.22 1.32 4.50
CA ASP A 100 -17.83 1.90 5.70
C ASP A 100 -19.19 2.58 5.42
N ILE A 101 -19.33 3.24 4.28
CA ILE A 101 -20.61 3.86 3.86
C ILE A 101 -21.64 2.78 3.53
N ALA A 102 -21.24 1.71 2.85
CA ALA A 102 -22.12 0.59 2.52
C ALA A 102 -22.60 -0.15 3.79
N ALA A 103 -21.71 -0.36 4.76
CA ALA A 103 -22.04 -1.04 6.03
C ALA A 103 -22.97 -0.23 6.95
N GLN A 104 -23.02 1.10 6.83
CA GLN A 104 -23.92 1.98 7.59
C GLN A 104 -25.30 2.19 6.93
N ALA A 105 -25.48 1.72 5.70
CA ALA A 105 -26.72 1.88 4.94
C ALA A 105 -27.70 0.68 5.05
N ASP A 106 -27.26 -0.42 5.65
CA ASP A 106 -28.05 -1.61 6.01
C ASP A 106 -28.48 -1.62 7.50
#